data_AF-A0A967VSZ2-F1
#
_entry.id   AF-A0A967VSZ2-F1
#
_cell.length_a   1.000
_cell.length_b   1.000
_cell.length_c   1.000
_cell.angle_alpha   90.00
_cell.angle_beta   90.00
_cell.angle_gamma   90.00
#
_symmetry.space_group_name_H-M   'P 1'
#
loop_
_entity.id
_entity.type
_entity.pdbx_description
1 polymer ?
#
loop_
_entity_poly.entity_id
_entity_poly.type
_entity_poly.pdbx_seq_one_letter_code
_entity_poly.pdbx_strand_id
1 'polypeptide(L)'
;LFTDGTDQAGRVSTSTALDSVNTASDEYSLFTIGLGGEIDQEVLKSFGKDGFELAEDSLALNETFLAVAERLEAESNSYYVLEYCSPKRSGQHTLELRAIYEDMFGSFETEFSAEGFTGGCSVD
;
A
#
# COMPACT_ATOMS: atom_id res chain seq x y z
N LEU A 1 3.93 8.63 -10.39
CA LEU A 1 4.00 9.09 -11.79
C LEU A 1 3.13 10.32 -11.94
N PHE A 2 3.64 11.40 -12.56
CA PHE A 2 2.87 12.60 -12.86
C PHE A 2 2.97 12.90 -14.36
N THR A 3 1.85 13.20 -15.02
CA THR A 3 1.81 13.56 -16.45
C THR A 3 0.62 14.44 -16.78
N ASP A 4 0.74 15.27 -17.80
CA ASP A 4 -0.30 16.09 -18.40
C ASP A 4 -0.80 15.56 -19.76
N GLY A 5 -0.23 14.44 -20.22
CA GLY A 5 -0.60 13.84 -21.50
C GLY A 5 -0.34 12.34 -21.60
N THR A 6 -0.81 11.76 -22.71
CA THR A 6 -0.53 10.39 -23.14
C THR A 6 0.87 10.24 -23.74
N ASP A 7 1.44 9.03 -23.70
CA ASP A 7 2.73 8.76 -24.35
C ASP A 7 2.64 8.95 -25.87
N GLN A 8 3.39 9.95 -26.38
CA GLN A 8 3.50 10.24 -27.80
C GLN A 8 4.78 9.65 -28.43
N ALA A 9 5.75 9.23 -27.60
CA ALA A 9 7.03 8.75 -28.09
C ALA A 9 6.97 7.27 -28.50
N GLY A 10 6.13 6.47 -27.84
CA GLY A 10 5.88 5.07 -28.18
C GLY A 10 7.13 4.18 -28.11
N ARG A 11 8.08 4.53 -27.24
CA ARG A 11 9.37 3.80 -27.11
C ARG A 11 9.19 2.43 -26.48
N VAL A 12 8.22 2.30 -25.59
CA VAL A 12 7.86 1.07 -24.88
C VAL A 12 6.33 0.97 -24.93
N SER A 13 5.79 -0.24 -25.17
CA SER A 13 4.34 -0.40 -25.16
C SER A 13 3.78 -0.22 -23.75
N THR A 14 2.57 0.33 -23.64
CA THR A 14 1.84 0.46 -22.37
C THR A 14 1.73 -0.86 -21.62
N SER A 15 1.52 -1.98 -22.34
CA SER A 15 1.50 -3.32 -21.74
C SER A 15 2.80 -3.68 -21.04
N THR A 16 3.95 -3.46 -21.69
CA THR A 16 5.27 -3.78 -21.12
C THR A 16 5.58 -2.92 -19.90
N ALA A 17 5.19 -1.64 -19.95
CA ALA A 17 5.34 -0.73 -18.83
C ALA A 17 4.41 -1.13 -17.66
N LEU A 18 3.17 -1.52 -17.95
CA LEU A 18 2.23 -2.00 -16.95
C LEU A 18 2.67 -3.33 -16.33
N ASP A 19 3.26 -4.24 -17.10
CA ASP A 19 3.84 -5.48 -16.57
C ASP A 19 4.93 -5.17 -15.54
N SER A 20 5.77 -4.17 -15.81
CA SER A 20 6.82 -3.73 -14.87
C SER A 20 6.24 -3.20 -13.56
N VAL A 21 5.14 -2.42 -13.65
CA VAL A 21 4.37 -1.97 -12.49
C VAL A 21 3.79 -3.16 -11.73
N ASN A 22 3.14 -4.09 -12.44
CA ASN A 22 2.49 -5.25 -11.85
C ASN A 22 3.47 -6.16 -11.11
N THR A 23 4.69 -6.33 -11.64
CA THR A 23 5.74 -7.15 -11.02
C THR A 23 6.60 -6.41 -10.00
N ALA A 24 6.37 -5.11 -9.77
CA ALA A 24 7.09 -4.36 -8.74
C ALA A 24 6.84 -4.96 -7.36
N SER A 25 7.86 -4.91 -6.49
CA SER A 25 7.75 -5.33 -5.08
C SER A 25 6.59 -4.61 -4.39
N ASP A 26 5.85 -5.31 -3.53
CA ASP A 26 4.79 -4.74 -2.68
C ASP A 26 5.36 -3.74 -1.65
N GLU A 27 6.68 -3.64 -1.50
CA GLU A 27 7.37 -2.61 -0.73
C GLU A 27 7.29 -1.21 -1.37
N TYR A 28 6.86 -1.10 -2.63
CA TYR A 28 6.75 0.18 -3.33
C TYR A 28 5.28 0.62 -3.45
N SER A 29 4.96 1.76 -2.86
CA SER A 29 3.70 2.45 -3.13
C SER A 29 3.79 3.27 -4.43
N LEU A 30 2.88 3.00 -5.37
CA LEU A 30 2.81 3.58 -6.70
C LEU A 30 1.53 4.41 -6.84
N PHE A 31 1.72 5.74 -6.88
CA PHE A 31 0.64 6.70 -7.12
C PHE A 31 0.75 7.34 -8.49
N THR A 32 -0.37 7.71 -9.09
CA THR A 32 -0.45 8.47 -10.33
C THR A 32 -1.19 9.79 -10.15
N ILE A 33 -0.70 10.84 -10.79
CA ILE A 33 -1.35 12.15 -10.88
C ILE A 33 -1.47 12.51 -12.35
N GLY A 34 -2.70 12.71 -12.82
CA GLY A 34 -2.99 13.24 -14.14
C GLY A 34 -3.30 14.73 -14.09
N LEU A 35 -2.86 15.50 -15.09
CA LEU A 35 -3.24 16.90 -15.27
C LEU A 35 -4.05 17.08 -16.55
N GLY A 36 -5.22 17.71 -16.42
CA GLY A 36 -6.06 18.09 -17.56
C GLY A 36 -6.64 16.90 -18.32
N GLY A 37 -7.06 17.17 -19.58
CA GLY A 37 -7.86 16.24 -20.38
C GLY A 37 -7.09 15.43 -21.42
N GLU A 38 -5.79 15.64 -21.61
CA GLU A 38 -5.00 14.95 -22.64
C GLU A 38 -4.38 13.62 -22.18
N ILE A 39 -4.76 13.18 -20.98
CA ILE A 39 -4.32 11.93 -20.34
C ILE A 39 -5.25 10.76 -20.65
N ASP A 40 -4.73 9.55 -20.48
CA ASP A 40 -5.55 8.33 -20.39
C ASP A 40 -5.71 7.94 -18.91
N GLN A 41 -6.89 8.27 -18.35
CA GLN A 41 -7.16 8.03 -16.93
C GLN A 41 -7.18 6.53 -16.57
N GLU A 42 -7.63 5.66 -17.48
CA GLU A 42 -7.71 4.23 -17.19
C GLU A 42 -6.32 3.60 -17.15
N VAL A 43 -5.42 4.05 -18.02
CA VAL A 43 -3.99 3.72 -17.94
C VAL A 43 -3.40 4.24 -16.63
N LEU A 44 -3.63 5.51 -16.26
CA LEU A 44 -3.07 6.05 -15.03
C LEU A 44 -3.60 5.34 -13.76
N LYS A 45 -4.88 4.97 -13.72
CA LYS A 45 -5.42 4.15 -12.63
C LYS A 45 -4.76 2.78 -12.56
N SER A 46 -4.45 2.18 -13.71
CA SER A 46 -3.77 0.88 -13.77
C SER A 46 -2.30 0.97 -13.31
N PHE A 47 -1.64 2.11 -13.55
CA PHE A 47 -0.26 2.35 -13.10
C PHE A 47 -0.18 2.73 -11.61
N GLY A 48 -1.18 3.46 -11.09
CA GLY A 48 -1.24 3.92 -9.71
C GLY A 48 -1.93 2.91 -8.81
N LYS A 49 -1.29 1.76 -8.55
CA LYS A 49 -1.83 0.65 -7.73
C LYS A 49 -2.39 1.12 -6.38
N ASP A 50 -1.75 2.12 -5.78
CA ASP A 50 -2.05 2.62 -4.45
C ASP A 50 -2.88 3.92 -4.49
N GLY A 51 -3.09 4.47 -5.68
CA GLY A 51 -3.98 5.60 -5.88
C GLY A 51 -3.75 6.37 -7.17
N PHE A 52 -4.83 6.96 -7.66
CA PHE A 52 -4.83 7.90 -8.77
C PHE A 52 -5.53 9.18 -8.33
N GLU A 53 -4.94 10.32 -8.69
CA GLU A 53 -5.56 11.62 -8.55
C GLU A 53 -5.58 12.40 -9.87
N LEU A 54 -6.60 13.23 -10.05
CA LEU A 54 -6.77 14.09 -11.21
C LEU A 54 -6.74 15.55 -10.78
N ALA A 55 -5.82 16.32 -11.35
CA ALA A 55 -5.85 17.77 -11.33
C ALA A 55 -6.52 18.26 -12.63
N GLU A 56 -7.68 18.91 -12.53
CA GLU A 56 -8.38 19.45 -13.71
C GLU A 56 -7.56 20.53 -14.42
N ASP A 57 -6.80 21.32 -13.66
CA ASP A 57 -5.92 22.36 -14.16
C ASP A 57 -4.71 22.61 -13.25
N SER A 58 -3.85 23.56 -13.66
CA SER A 58 -2.61 23.86 -12.93
C SER A 58 -2.83 24.51 -11.57
N LEU A 59 -4.01 25.10 -11.30
CA LEU A 59 -4.35 25.67 -10.00
C LEU A 59 -4.68 24.56 -8.99
N ALA A 60 -5.26 23.45 -9.46
CA ALA A 60 -5.56 22.27 -8.65
C ALA A 60 -4.32 21.42 -8.30
N LEU A 61 -3.21 21.53 -9.04
CA LEU A 61 -2.04 20.67 -8.82
C LEU A 61 -1.56 20.62 -7.37
N ASN A 62 -1.50 21.78 -6.69
CA ASN A 62 -1.02 21.82 -5.32
C ASN A 62 -1.90 20.99 -4.38
N GLU A 63 -3.23 21.10 -4.50
CA GLU A 63 -4.15 20.32 -3.66
C GLU A 63 -4.07 18.83 -4.00
N THR A 64 -3.93 18.48 -5.28
CA THR A 64 -3.79 17.11 -5.75
C THR A 64 -2.51 16.44 -5.22
N PHE A 65 -1.37 17.13 -5.26
CA PHE A 65 -0.13 16.61 -4.69
C PHE A 65 -0.22 16.47 -3.16
N LEU A 66 -0.90 17.39 -2.48
CA LEU A 66 -1.12 17.29 -1.03
C LEU A 66 -2.01 16.09 -0.68
N ALA A 67 -3.02 15.77 -1.49
CA ALA A 67 -3.84 14.58 -1.29
C ALA A 67 -3.03 13.28 -1.37
N VAL A 68 -2.09 13.18 -2.32
CA VAL A 68 -1.15 12.05 -2.39
C VAL A 68 -0.21 12.04 -1.18
N ALA A 69 0.28 13.21 -0.76
CA ALA A 69 1.15 13.32 0.41
C ALA A 69 0.45 12.88 1.71
N GLU A 70 -0.82 13.24 1.90
CA GLU A 70 -1.64 12.83 3.04
C GLU A 70 -1.83 11.31 3.07
N ARG A 71 -2.06 10.67 1.91
CA ARG A 71 -2.13 9.21 1.82
C ARG A 71 -0.80 8.54 2.17
N LEU A 72 0.31 9.08 1.66
CA LEU A 72 1.64 8.59 1.99
C LEU A 72 1.95 8.74 3.49
N GLU A 73 1.55 9.84 4.11
CA GLU A 73 1.70 10.06 5.55
C GLU A 73 0.84 9.09 6.36
N ALA A 74 -0.42 8.88 5.97
CA ALA A 74 -1.31 7.93 6.61
C ALA A 74 -0.74 6.50 6.55
N GLU A 75 -0.22 6.09 5.39
CA GLU A 75 0.39 4.77 5.23
C GLU A 75 1.69 4.63 6.00
N SER A 76 2.55 5.65 5.99
CA SER A 76 3.77 5.64 6.82
C SER A 76 3.47 5.53 8.32
N ASN A 77 2.28 5.97 8.75
CA ASN A 77 1.81 5.91 10.13
C ASN A 77 0.90 4.69 10.41
N SER A 78 0.69 3.79 9.44
CA SER A 78 -0.17 2.61 9.59
C SER A 78 0.57 1.35 10.06
N TYR A 79 1.89 1.44 10.29
CA TYR A 79 2.69 0.33 10.79
C TYR A 79 2.64 0.23 12.32
N TYR A 80 2.16 -0.90 12.81
CA TYR A 80 2.09 -1.21 14.25
C TYR A 80 2.97 -2.41 14.56
N VAL A 81 3.72 -2.33 15.66
CA VAL A 81 4.41 -3.49 16.23
C VAL A 81 3.49 -4.10 17.29
N LEU A 82 3.24 -5.40 17.15
CA LEU A 82 2.51 -6.18 18.15
C LEU A 82 3.43 -7.23 18.75
N GLU A 83 3.59 -7.17 20.07
CA GLU A 83 4.32 -8.15 20.83
C GLU A 83 3.34 -9.01 21.63
N TYR A 84 3.52 -10.34 21.57
CA TYR A 84 2.63 -11.28 22.23
C TYR A 84 3.41 -12.37 22.97
N CYS A 85 3.24 -12.40 24.30
CA CYS A 85 3.71 -13.50 25.14
C CYS A 85 2.69 -14.63 25.13
N SER A 86 2.99 -15.71 24.41
CA SER A 86 2.13 -16.90 24.41
C SER A 86 2.17 -17.64 25.75
N PRO A 87 1.03 -18.05 26.33
CA PRO A 87 0.99 -18.92 27.51
C PRO A 87 1.20 -20.41 27.16
N LYS A 88 1.32 -20.75 25.87
CA LYS A 88 1.54 -22.13 25.41
C LYS A 88 2.96 -22.58 25.77
N ARG A 89 3.12 -23.87 26.05
CA ARG A 89 4.37 -24.46 26.59
C ARG A 89 5.06 -25.48 25.67
N SER A 90 4.40 -25.88 24.60
CA SER A 90 4.91 -26.83 23.60
C SER A 90 3.99 -26.90 22.39
N GLY A 91 4.48 -27.50 21.29
CA GLY A 91 3.71 -27.75 20.07
C GLY A 91 3.52 -26.54 19.15
N GLN A 92 2.89 -26.78 17.99
CA GLN A 92 2.56 -25.75 17.00
C GLN A 92 1.22 -25.09 17.31
N HIS A 93 1.16 -23.77 17.18
CA HIS A 93 -0.04 -22.98 17.40
C HIS A 93 -0.20 -21.92 16.31
N THR A 94 -1.45 -21.59 16.03
CA THR A 94 -1.83 -20.49 15.15
C THR A 94 -2.13 -19.26 15.99
N LEU A 95 -1.60 -18.11 15.60
CA LEU A 95 -1.93 -16.79 16.12
C LEU A 95 -2.71 -16.04 15.05
N GLU A 96 -3.92 -15.61 15.39
CA GLU A 96 -4.74 -14.76 14.53
C GLU A 96 -4.87 -13.38 15.18
N LEU A 97 -4.43 -12.35 14.47
CA LEU A 97 -4.64 -10.95 14.79
C LEU A 97 -5.84 -10.44 14.00
N ARG A 98 -6.82 -9.86 14.67
CA ARG A 98 -7.99 -9.22 14.05
C ARG A 98 -8.03 -7.74 14.42
N ALA A 99 -8.10 -6.87 13.42
CA ALA A 99 -8.35 -5.45 13.57
C ALA A 99 -9.80 -5.16 13.16
N ILE A 100 -10.56 -4.50 14.03
CA ILE A 100 -11.94 -4.08 13.79
C ILE A 100 -12.02 -2.58 14.05
N TYR A 101 -12.50 -1.82 13.07
CA TYR A 101 -12.72 -0.38 13.21
C TYR A 101 -14.02 -0.02 12.49
N GLU A 102 -15.04 0.41 13.23
CA GLU A 102 -16.38 0.68 12.70
C GLU A 102 -16.93 -0.51 11.87
N ASP A 103 -17.14 -0.33 10.56
CA ASP A 103 -17.57 -1.35 9.61
C ASP A 103 -16.40 -2.05 8.88
N MET A 104 -15.16 -1.64 9.14
CA MET A 104 -13.94 -2.21 8.57
C MET A 104 -13.39 -3.38 9.42
N PHE A 105 -12.86 -4.38 8.72
CA PHE A 105 -12.26 -5.57 9.31
C PHE A 105 -10.99 -5.98 8.55
N GLY A 106 -9.94 -6.34 9.29
CA GLY A 106 -8.73 -6.96 8.77
C GLY A 106 -8.28 -8.11 9.66
N SER A 107 -7.65 -9.12 9.07
CA SER A 107 -7.08 -10.25 9.81
C SER A 107 -5.72 -10.65 9.27
N PHE A 108 -4.81 -11.01 10.18
CA PHE A 108 -3.51 -11.58 9.88
C PHE A 108 -3.37 -12.89 10.66
N GLU A 109 -2.95 -13.95 10.00
CA GLU A 109 -2.71 -15.26 10.62
C GLU A 109 -1.25 -15.66 10.45
N THR A 110 -0.66 -16.20 11.50
CA THR A 110 0.69 -16.77 11.47
C THR A 110 0.78 -18.00 12.38
N GLU A 111 1.77 -18.84 12.15
CA GLU A 111 2.05 -20.00 12.99
C GLU A 111 3.33 -19.81 13.80
N PHE A 112 3.34 -20.32 15.03
CA PHE A 112 4.53 -20.35 15.87
C PHE A 112 4.66 -21.68 16.62
N SER A 113 5.90 -22.03 16.95
CA SER A 113 6.20 -23.15 17.84
C SER A 113 6.35 -22.65 19.27
N ALA A 114 5.65 -23.27 20.21
CA ALA A 114 5.82 -23.01 21.64
C ALA A 114 6.83 -23.96 22.30
N GLU A 115 7.56 -24.76 21.52
CA GLU A 115 8.54 -25.70 22.07
C GLU A 115 9.66 -24.94 22.78
N GLY A 116 9.93 -25.30 24.04
CA GLY A 116 10.95 -24.65 24.86
C GLY A 116 10.54 -23.30 25.46
N PHE A 117 9.28 -22.85 25.29
CA PHE A 117 8.81 -21.62 25.94
C PHE A 117 8.80 -21.78 27.46
N THR A 118 9.28 -20.74 28.16
CA THR A 118 9.32 -20.66 29.62
C THR A 118 8.63 -19.38 30.11
N GLY A 119 8.38 -19.29 31.42
CA GLY A 119 7.78 -18.08 32.01
C GLY A 119 8.76 -16.91 32.08
N GLY A 120 8.24 -15.72 32.40
CA GLY A 120 9.06 -14.50 32.55
C GLY A 120 9.15 -13.63 31.30
N CYS A 121 8.25 -13.85 30.33
CA CYS A 121 8.12 -12.98 29.17
C CYS A 121 7.69 -11.56 29.60
N SER A 122 8.42 -10.55 29.13
CA SER A 122 8.08 -9.14 29.24
C SER A 122 8.02 -8.54 27.83
N VAL A 123 6.97 -7.79 27.58
CA VAL A 123 6.82 -6.92 26.40
C VAL A 123 6.88 -5.48 26.91
N ASP A 124 7.56 -4.60 26.19
CA ASP A 124 7.86 -3.22 26.62
C ASP A 124 6.70 -2.25 26.32
#